data_AF-A0A0M2TY11-F1
#
_entry.id   AF-A0A0M2TY11-F1
#
_cell.length_a   1.000
_cell.length_b   1.000
_cell.length_c   1.000
_cell.angle_alpha   90.00
_cell.angle_beta   90.00
_cell.angle_gamma   90.00
#
_symmetry.space_group_name_H-M   'P 1'
#
loop_
_entity.id
_entity.type
_entity.pdbx_description
1 polymer ?
#
loop_
_entity_poly.entity_id
_entity_poly.type
_entity_poly.pdbx_seq_one_letter_code
_entity_poly.pdbx_strand_id
1 'polypeptide(L)'
;RRRDTELSTLFKRLYEDNVLGKVTNEQFRMLSGDYNEEQKSLKEKIPQTVERIEKLQASITNVTRFIDKAKRYTEINELSGDLLNLFIEKIEVGERGERYSRTAEQEIIIHYRDIGVISAFAEEAEKIVKQRQRQTA
;
A
#
# COMPACT_ATOMS: atom_id res chain seq x y z
N ARG A 1 -14.69 -0.45 -13.98
CA ARG A 1 -15.99 -1.02 -14.40
C ARG A 1 -16.48 -0.46 -15.73
N ARG A 2 -16.58 0.86 -15.93
CA ARG A 2 -17.10 1.45 -17.20
C ARG A 2 -16.40 0.99 -18.48
N ARG A 3 -15.07 0.87 -18.46
CA ARG A 3 -14.27 0.45 -19.64
C ARG A 3 -14.48 -1.02 -20.05
N ASP A 4 -14.69 -1.92 -19.09
CA ASP A 4 -14.93 -3.36 -19.36
C ASP A 4 -16.30 -3.59 -20.03
N THR A 5 -17.31 -2.84 -19.59
CA THR A 5 -18.64 -2.84 -20.25
C THR A 5 -18.59 -2.22 -21.65
N GLU A 6 -17.84 -1.14 -21.85
CA GLU A 6 -17.64 -0.52 -23.16
C GLU A 6 -16.93 -1.48 -24.13
N LEU A 7 -15.86 -2.15 -23.67
CA LEU A 7 -15.15 -3.18 -24.44
C LEU A 7 -16.08 -4.33 -24.83
N SER A 8 -16.94 -4.79 -23.90
CA SER A 8 -17.93 -5.84 -24.19
C SER A 8 -18.95 -5.42 -25.26
N THR A 9 -19.36 -4.14 -25.28
CA THR A 9 -20.26 -3.63 -26.32
C THR A 9 -19.57 -3.45 -27.67
N LEU A 10 -18.31 -3.02 -27.68
CA LEU A 10 -17.48 -2.91 -28.89
C LEU A 10 -17.23 -4.30 -29.50
N PHE A 11 -16.96 -5.31 -28.68
CA PHE A 11 -16.75 -6.68 -29.15
C PHE A 11 -18.00 -7.27 -29.81
N LYS A 12 -19.19 -7.01 -29.25
CA LYS A 12 -20.47 -7.43 -29.85
C LYS A 12 -20.69 -6.79 -31.22
N ARG A 13 -20.39 -5.49 -31.36
CA ARG A 13 -20.47 -4.78 -32.65
C ARG A 13 -19.46 -5.30 -33.67
N LEU A 14 -18.22 -5.57 -33.23
CA LEU A 14 -17.17 -6.15 -34.08
C LEU A 14 -17.59 -7.52 -34.63
N TYR A 15 -18.28 -8.32 -33.81
CA TYR A 15 -18.83 -9.60 -34.24
C TYR A 15 -19.97 -9.43 -35.25
N GLU A 16 -20.88 -8.49 -35.02
CA GLU A 16 -21.96 -8.15 -35.95
C GLU A 16 -21.41 -7.70 -37.32
N ASP A 17 -20.39 -6.84 -37.33
CA ASP A 17 -19.76 -6.33 -38.56
C ASP A 17 -18.95 -7.41 -39.30
N ASN A 18 -18.42 -8.42 -38.61
CA ASN A 18 -17.81 -9.60 -39.22
C ASN A 18 -18.86 -10.49 -39.90
N VAL A 19 -19.98 -10.80 -39.24
CA VAL A 19 -21.08 -11.59 -39.82
C VAL A 19 -21.73 -10.87 -41.02
N LEU A 20 -21.73 -9.53 -41.02
CA LEU A 20 -22.19 -8.69 -42.13
C LEU A 20 -21.16 -8.55 -43.28
N GLY A 21 -19.97 -9.16 -43.15
CA GLY A 21 -18.93 -9.18 -44.20
C GLY A 21 -18.20 -7.84 -44.39
N LYS A 22 -18.36 -6.89 -43.47
CA LYS A 22 -17.67 -5.58 -43.53
C LYS A 22 -16.22 -5.65 -43.05
N VAL A 23 -15.87 -6.70 -42.32
CA VAL A 23 -14.54 -6.96 -41.77
C VAL A 23 -14.06 -8.32 -42.29
N THR A 24 -12.81 -8.42 -42.71
CA THR A 24 -12.24 -9.71 -43.14
C THR A 24 -11.96 -10.60 -41.94
N ASN A 25 -12.04 -11.92 -42.12
CA ASN A 25 -11.77 -12.90 -41.05
C ASN A 25 -10.38 -12.74 -40.40
N GLU A 26 -9.39 -12.26 -41.16
CA GLU A 26 -8.04 -11.96 -40.64
C GLU A 26 -8.05 -10.75 -39.71
N GLN A 27 -8.72 -9.66 -40.08
CA GLN A 27 -8.85 -8.47 -39.23
C GLN A 27 -9.64 -8.78 -37.96
N PHE A 28 -10.69 -9.60 -38.06
CA PHE A 28 -11.45 -10.05 -36.89
C PHE A 28 -10.59 -10.88 -35.95
N ARG A 29 -9.77 -11.81 -36.46
CA ARG A 29 -8.87 -12.64 -35.64
C ARG A 29 -7.82 -11.79 -34.91
N MET A 30 -7.22 -10.83 -35.60
CA MET A 30 -6.22 -9.94 -35.02
C MET A 30 -6.84 -9.08 -33.91
N LEU A 31 -7.94 -8.39 -34.19
CA LEU A 31 -8.62 -7.54 -33.22
C LEU A 31 -9.20 -8.33 -32.05
N SER A 32 -9.71 -9.55 -32.27
CA SER A 32 -10.23 -10.40 -31.20
C SER A 32 -9.14 -10.93 -30.27
N GLY A 33 -7.93 -11.16 -30.80
CA GLY A 33 -6.77 -11.55 -30.00
C GLY A 33 -6.38 -10.44 -29.02
N ASP A 34 -6.13 -9.25 -29.56
CA ASP A 34 -5.76 -8.06 -28.77
C ASP A 34 -6.82 -7.73 -27.71
N TYR A 35 -8.10 -7.87 -28.06
CA TYR A 35 -9.22 -7.65 -27.14
C TYR A 35 -9.25 -8.64 -25.98
N ASN A 36 -9.09 -9.94 -26.27
CA ASN A 36 -9.09 -10.96 -25.23
C ASN A 36 -7.90 -10.78 -24.28
N GLU A 37 -6.74 -10.36 -24.81
CA GLU A 37 -5.57 -10.03 -24.00
C GLU A 37 -5.81 -8.80 -23.11
N GLU A 38 -6.36 -7.70 -23.66
CA GLU A 38 -6.65 -6.49 -22.86
C GLU A 38 -7.67 -6.81 -21.76
N GLN A 39 -8.75 -7.53 -22.09
CA GLN A 39 -9.79 -7.91 -21.13
C GLN A 39 -9.24 -8.81 -20.02
N LYS A 40 -8.40 -9.80 -20.37
CA LYS A 40 -7.75 -10.66 -19.37
C LYS A 40 -6.82 -9.86 -18.47
N SER A 41 -6.01 -8.97 -19.05
CA SER A 41 -5.11 -8.10 -18.28
C SER A 41 -5.86 -7.19 -17.29
N LEU A 42 -7.01 -6.63 -17.71
CA LEU A 42 -7.85 -5.79 -16.87
C LEU A 42 -8.49 -6.60 -15.75
N LYS A 43 -8.96 -7.81 -16.04
CA LYS A 43 -9.56 -8.71 -15.05
C LYS A 43 -8.56 -9.14 -13.98
N GLU A 44 -7.28 -9.23 -14.30
CA GLU A 44 -6.20 -9.51 -13.35
C GLU A 44 -5.74 -8.25 -12.58
N LYS A 45 -5.62 -7.10 -13.25
CA LYS A 45 -5.14 -5.85 -12.63
C LYS A 45 -6.16 -5.22 -11.66
N ILE A 46 -7.45 -5.32 -11.96
CA ILE A 46 -8.51 -4.75 -11.11
C ILE A 46 -8.45 -5.29 -9.68
N PRO A 47 -8.50 -6.62 -9.42
CA PRO A 47 -8.48 -7.14 -8.06
C PRO A 47 -7.17 -6.81 -7.33
N GLN A 48 -6.03 -6.87 -8.02
CA GLN A 48 -4.74 -6.48 -7.42
C GLN A 48 -4.72 -5.02 -6.97
N THR A 49 -5.30 -4.12 -7.78
CA THR A 49 -5.39 -2.70 -7.45
C THR A 49 -6.35 -2.47 -6.28
N VAL A 50 -7.49 -3.18 -6.25
CA VAL A 50 -8.46 -3.11 -5.14
C VAL A 50 -7.83 -3.60 -3.85
N GLU A 51 -7.16 -4.76 -3.86
CA GLU A 51 -6.48 -5.31 -2.69
C GLU A 51 -5.40 -4.34 -2.16
N ARG A 52 -4.66 -3.67 -3.05
CA ARG A 52 -3.70 -2.64 -2.67
C ARG A 52 -4.37 -1.44 -2.02
N ILE A 53 -5.51 -0.98 -2.52
CA ILE A 53 -6.30 0.11 -1.92
C ILE A 53 -6.81 -0.31 -0.54
N GLU A 54 -7.35 -1.53 -0.39
CA GLU A 54 -7.83 -2.05 0.88
C GLU A 54 -6.71 -2.12 1.92
N LYS A 55 -5.53 -2.61 1.53
CA LYS A 55 -4.34 -2.61 2.40
C LYS A 55 -3.98 -1.20 2.86
N LEU A 56 -3.96 -0.22 1.96
CA LEU A 56 -3.66 1.17 2.29
C LEU A 56 -4.72 1.78 3.22
N GLN A 57 -6.01 1.51 2.97
CA GLN A 57 -7.11 1.98 3.82
C GLN A 57 -7.06 1.35 5.21
N ALA A 58 -6.72 0.07 5.31
CA ALA A 58 -6.52 -0.61 6.58
C ALA A 58 -5.38 0.03 7.37
N SER A 59 -4.24 0.33 6.72
CA SER A 59 -3.12 1.04 7.37
C SER A 59 -3.53 2.42 7.90
N ILE A 60 -4.27 3.21 7.13
CA ILE A 60 -4.73 4.55 7.56
C ILE A 60 -5.69 4.43 8.77
N THR A 61 -6.59 3.45 8.73
CA THR A 61 -7.55 3.22 9.82
C THR A 61 -6.84 2.78 11.10
N ASN A 62 -5.82 1.93 10.96
CA ASN A 62 -4.98 1.46 12.07
C ASN A 62 -4.22 2.62 12.72
N VAL A 63 -3.63 3.52 11.92
CA VAL A 63 -2.95 4.74 12.41
C VAL A 63 -3.93 5.65 13.16
N THR A 64 -5.13 5.85 12.63
CA THR A 64 -6.15 6.70 13.29
C THR A 64 -6.54 6.11 14.65
N ARG A 65 -6.72 4.79 14.71
CA ARG A 65 -7.01 4.07 15.96
C ARG A 65 -5.86 4.14 16.97
N PHE A 66 -4.62 4.11 16.49
CA PHE A 66 -3.44 4.31 17.32
C PHE A 66 -3.41 5.72 17.92
N ILE A 67 -3.66 6.74 17.10
CA ILE A 67 -3.72 8.15 17.54
C ILE A 67 -4.83 8.34 18.57
N ASP A 68 -6.01 7.76 18.36
CA ASP A 68 -7.12 7.87 19.30
C ASP A 68 -6.84 7.18 20.64
N LYS A 69 -6.10 6.06 20.63
CA LYS A 69 -5.59 5.44 21.86
C LYS A 69 -4.57 6.35 22.53
N ALA A 70 -3.58 6.86 21.79
CA ALA A 70 -2.55 7.74 22.33
C ALA A 70 -3.11 9.03 22.93
N LYS A 71 -4.13 9.63 22.29
CA LYS A 71 -4.84 10.82 22.79
C LYS A 71 -5.51 10.60 24.14
N ARG A 72 -5.98 9.39 24.45
CA ARG A 72 -6.60 9.08 25.76
C ARG A 72 -5.58 9.00 26.89
N TYR A 73 -4.31 8.79 26.54
CA TYR A 73 -3.21 8.68 27.47
C TYR A 73 -2.25 9.87 27.34
N THR A 74 -2.69 11.06 26.92
CA THR A 74 -1.80 12.23 26.76
C THR A 74 -1.12 12.71 28.04
N GLU A 75 -1.64 12.35 29.22
CA GLU A 75 -1.01 12.59 30.52
C GLU A 75 -0.46 11.28 31.10
N ILE A 76 0.59 10.74 30.49
CA ILE A 76 1.31 9.57 31.02
C ILE A 76 2.16 10.02 32.20
N ASN A 77 1.59 10.01 33.41
CA ASN A 77 2.37 10.23 34.63
C ASN A 77 3.25 9.00 34.96
N GLU A 78 2.82 7.79 34.58
CA GLU A 78 3.57 6.54 34.77
C GLU A 78 3.47 5.61 33.55
N LEU A 79 4.61 5.11 33.10
CA LEU A 79 4.70 4.11 32.04
C LEU A 79 4.35 2.73 32.62
N SER A 80 3.06 2.38 32.64
CA SER A 80 2.62 1.04 33.03
C SER A 80 2.96 0.01 31.93
N GLY A 81 3.36 -1.21 32.32
CA GLY A 81 3.62 -2.31 31.39
C GLY A 81 2.42 -2.62 30.48
N ASP A 82 1.20 -2.41 30.97
CA ASP A 82 -0.02 -2.58 30.17
C ASP A 82 -0.13 -1.55 29.04
N LEU A 83 0.36 -0.32 29.30
CA LEU A 83 0.39 0.76 28.30
C LEU A 83 1.43 0.47 27.21
N LEU A 84 2.59 -0.04 27.61
CA LEU A 84 3.63 -0.48 26.67
C LEU A 84 3.12 -1.60 25.77
N ASN A 85 2.48 -2.62 26.34
CA ASN A 85 1.92 -3.75 25.59
C ASN A 85 0.74 -3.36 24.66
N LEU A 86 0.13 -2.20 24.89
CA LEU A 86 -0.92 -1.64 24.05
C LEU A 86 -0.34 -1.07 22.74
N PHE A 87 0.82 -0.41 22.83
CA PHE A 87 1.42 0.36 21.74
C PHE A 87 2.62 -0.32 21.07
N ILE A 88 3.33 -1.19 21.77
CA ILE A 88 4.53 -1.87 21.28
C ILE A 88 4.18 -3.32 20.97
N GLU A 89 4.53 -3.75 19.77
CA GLU A 89 4.41 -5.15 19.36
C GLU A 89 5.63 -5.95 19.79
N LYS A 90 6.83 -5.42 19.51
CA LYS A 90 8.10 -6.02 19.91
C LYS A 90 9.20 -4.98 20.00
N ILE A 91 10.24 -5.29 20.76
CA ILE A 91 11.46 -4.50 20.86
C ILE A 91 12.60 -5.41 20.41
N GLU A 92 13.28 -5.01 19.34
CA GLU A 92 14.49 -5.69 18.86
C GLU A 92 15.70 -4.96 19.42
N VAL A 93 16.57 -5.71 20.09
CA VAL A 93 17.81 -5.18 20.67
C VAL A 93 18.96 -5.74 19.84
N GLY A 94 19.67 -4.85 19.16
CA GLY A 94 20.83 -5.16 18.34
C GLY A 94 22.03 -5.62 19.15
N GLU A 95 23.01 -6.17 18.44
CA GLU A 95 24.26 -6.64 19.05
C GLU A 95 25.02 -5.49 19.71
N ARG A 96 25.74 -5.80 20.80
CA ARG A 96 26.60 -4.82 21.48
C ARG A 96 27.80 -4.51 20.59
N GLY A 97 28.11 -3.22 20.43
CA GLY A 97 29.31 -2.79 19.70
C GLY A 97 30.62 -3.35 20.26
N GLU A 98 30.69 -3.67 21.56
CA GLU A 98 31.83 -4.35 22.18
C GLU A 98 31.40 -5.39 23.22
N ARG A 99 32.14 -6.51 23.28
CA ARG A 99 31.79 -7.71 24.05
C ARG A 99 31.93 -7.56 25.58
N TYR A 100 32.61 -6.51 26.08
CA TYR A 100 32.96 -6.37 27.50
C TYR A 100 32.79 -4.96 28.08
N SER A 101 32.19 -4.02 27.35
CA SER A 101 31.93 -2.68 27.87
C SER A 101 30.56 -2.61 28.53
N ARG A 102 30.49 -2.06 29.75
CA ARG A 102 29.22 -1.73 30.44
C ARG A 102 28.52 -0.53 29.81
N THR A 103 29.20 0.19 28.91
CA THR A 103 28.76 1.45 28.31
C THR A 103 28.68 1.38 26.79
N ALA A 104 28.82 0.19 26.19
CA ALA A 104 28.70 0.04 24.73
C ALA A 104 27.28 0.42 24.29
N GLU A 105 27.20 1.24 23.24
CA GLU A 105 25.94 1.61 22.61
C GLU A 105 25.28 0.36 21.99
N GLN A 106 23.96 0.26 22.15
CA GLN A 106 23.15 -0.81 21.56
C GLN A 106 22.07 -0.18 20.70
N GLU A 107 21.91 -0.71 19.49
CA GLU A 107 20.79 -0.33 18.64
C GLU A 107 19.50 -0.92 19.21
N ILE A 108 18.49 -0.08 19.41
CA ILE A 108 17.17 -0.51 19.88
C ILE A 108 16.14 -0.12 18.83
N ILE A 109 15.48 -1.11 18.24
CA ILE A 109 14.43 -0.92 17.26
C ILE A 109 13.10 -1.27 17.92
N ILE A 110 12.25 -0.26 18.11
CA ILE A 110 10.92 -0.42 18.68
C ILE A 110 9.90 -0.55 17.54
N HIS A 111 9.20 -1.68 17.53
CA HIS A 111 8.11 -1.94 16.59
C HIS A 111 6.79 -1.59 17.26
N TYR A 112 6.15 -0.52 16.80
CA TYR A 112 4.86 -0.10 17.32
C TYR A 112 3.73 -0.86 16.61
N ARG A 113 2.72 -1.24 17.37
CA ARG A 113 1.48 -1.80 16.81
C ARG A 113 0.82 -0.74 15.93
N ASP A 114 0.21 -1.17 14.83
CA ASP A 114 -0.54 -0.34 13.88
C ASP A 114 0.28 0.66 13.03
N ILE A 115 1.48 1.05 13.46
CA ILE A 115 2.38 1.99 12.76
C ILE A 115 3.75 1.41 12.41
N GLY A 116 4.27 0.36 13.05
CA GLY A 116 5.58 -0.21 12.72
C GLY A 116 6.77 0.56 13.31
N VAL A 117 7.91 0.60 12.61
CA VAL A 117 9.16 1.17 13.14
C VAL A 117 9.25 2.67 12.87
N ILE A 118 9.26 3.50 13.92
CA ILE A 118 9.28 4.97 13.81
C ILE A 118 10.51 5.50 13.06
N SER A 119 11.69 4.86 13.14
CA SER A 119 12.87 5.33 12.40
C SER A 119 12.66 5.36 10.89
N ALA A 120 11.89 4.41 10.34
CA ALA A 120 11.51 4.39 8.93
C ALA A 120 10.57 5.57 8.58
N PHE A 121 9.63 5.91 9.46
CA PHE A 121 8.73 7.06 9.26
C PHE A 121 9.43 8.40 9.44
N ALA A 122 10.41 8.51 10.34
CA ALA A 122 11.20 9.71 10.51
C ALA A 122 12.00 10.02 9.23
N GLU A 123 12.63 9.02 8.64
CA GLU A 123 13.29 9.18 7.34
C GLU A 123 12.32 9.53 6.20
N GLU A 124 11.16 8.89 6.13
CA GLU A 124 10.14 9.20 5.11
C GLU A 124 9.56 10.61 5.28
N ALA A 125 9.27 11.03 6.51
CA ALA A 125 8.78 12.37 6.83
C ALA A 125 9.82 13.44 6.45
N GLU A 126 11.10 13.22 6.76
CA GLU A 126 12.18 14.11 6.32
C GLU A 126 12.29 14.21 4.80
N LYS A 127 12.16 13.08 4.08
CA LYS A 127 12.16 13.05 2.61
C LYS A 127 10.99 13.84 2.02
N ILE A 128 9.79 13.69 2.60
CA ILE A 128 8.57 14.42 2.19
C ILE A 128 8.73 15.93 2.44
N VAL A 129 9.27 16.32 3.60
CA VAL A 129 9.51 17.74 3.94
C VAL A 129 10.55 18.36 2.99
N LYS A 130 11.66 17.67 2.71
CA LYS A 130 12.69 18.12 1.76
C LYS A 130 12.16 18.23 0.32
N GLN A 131 11.25 17.34 -0.11
CA GLN A 131 10.60 17.42 -1.42
C GLN A 131 9.67 18.63 -1.52
N ARG A 132 8.87 18.91 -0.49
CA ARG A 132 7.96 20.07 -0.47
C ARG A 132 8.73 21.39 -0.48
N GLN A 133 9.82 21.49 0.28
CA GLN A 133 10.69 22.67 0.29
C GLN A 133 11.35 22.95 -1.07
N ARG A 134 11.60 21.93 -1.90
CA ARG A 134 12.12 22.07 -3.27
C ARG A 134 11.07 22.49 -4.30
N GLN A 135 9.78 22.34 -4.00
CA GLN A 135 8.68 22.74 -4.90
C GLN A 135 8.18 24.16 -4.62
N THR A 136 8.52 24.73 -3.46
CA THR A 136 8.13 26.10 -3.04
C THR A 136 9.25 27.13 -3.16
N ALA A 137 10.38 26.77 -3.77
CA ALA A 137 11.55 27.63 -3.99
C ALA A 137 11.78 27.87 -5.49
#